data_AF-A0A383F3L0-F1
#
_entry.id   AF-A0A383F3L0-F1
#
_cell.length_a   1.000
_cell.length_b   1.000
_cell.length_c   1.000
_cell.angle_alpha   90.00
_cell.angle_beta   90.00
_cell.angle_gamma   90.00
#
_symmetry.space_group_name_H-M   'P 1'
#
loop_
_entity.id
_entity.type
_entity.pdbx_description
1 polymer ?
#
loop_
_entity_poly.entity_id
_entity_poly.type
_entity_poly.pdbx_seq_one_letter_code
_entity_poly.pdbx_strand_id
1 'polypeptide(L)' 'MIKYIIRRIIWMPILLLMVSLIVFGLGTYGPGDPVEVQLGNNYDEKTAQRIRDKMGLNDPF' A
#
# COMPACT_ATOMS: atom_id res chain seq x y z
N MET A 1 35.91 -17.03 1.26
CA MET A 1 35.46 -15.87 0.46
C MET A 1 34.28 -16.21 -0.46
N ILE A 2 34.40 -17.16 -1.40
CA ILE A 2 33.31 -17.51 -2.34
C ILE A 2 31.99 -17.93 -1.66
N LYS A 3 32.05 -18.77 -0.59
CA LYS A 3 30.86 -19.18 0.20
C LYS A 3 30.13 -17.99 0.82
N TYR A 4 30.87 -16.98 1.26
CA TYR A 4 30.29 -15.78 1.86
C TYR A 4 29.61 -14.90 0.80
N ILE A 5 30.22 -14.76 -0.37
CA ILE A 5 29.66 -14.02 -1.50
C ILE A 5 28.36 -14.67 -1.99
N ILE A 6 28.34 -15.99 -2.18
CA ILE A 6 27.14 -16.73 -2.61
C ILE A 6 26.02 -16.59 -1.58
N ARG A 7 26.34 -16.76 -0.29
CA ARG A 7 25.36 -16.55 0.79
C ARG A 7 24.79 -15.13 0.74
N ARG A 8 25.62 -14.10 0.54
CA ARG A 8 25.18 -12.71 0.46
C ARG A 8 24.29 -12.44 -0.77
N ILE A 9 24.64 -13.00 -1.93
CA ILE A 9 23.86 -12.86 -3.17
C ILE A 9 22.49 -13.53 -3.04
N ILE A 10 22.36 -14.64 -2.31
CA ILE A 10 21.08 -15.29 -2.04
C ILE A 10 20.24 -14.48 -1.03
N TRP A 11 20.89 -13.91 0.00
CA TRP A 11 20.21 -13.11 1.03
C TRP A 11 19.67 -11.77 0.52
N MET A 12 20.34 -11.15 -0.46
CA MET A 12 19.93 -9.88 -1.06
C MET A 12 18.50 -9.88 -1.63
N PRO A 13 18.12 -10.76 -2.58
CA PRO A 13 16.77 -10.80 -3.13
C PRO A 13 15.75 -11.22 -2.08
N ILE A 14 16.10 -12.11 -1.14
CA ILE A 14 15.20 -12.51 -0.04
C ILE A 14 14.83 -11.32 0.83
N LEU A 15 15.82 -10.50 1.21
CA LEU A 15 15.59 -9.31 2.02
C LEU A 15 14.74 -8.28 1.26
N LEU A 16 15.04 -8.05 -0.02
CA LEU A 16 14.26 -7.15 -0.86
C LEU A 16 12.80 -7.61 -1.01
N LEU A 17 12.59 -8.91 -1.17
CA LEU A 17 11.26 -9.50 -1.31
C LEU A 17 10.46 -9.36 0.00
N MET A 18 11.10 -9.63 1.15
CA MET A 18 10.50 -9.41 2.47
C MET A 18 10.11 -7.94 2.68
N VAL A 19 11.01 -7.00 2.42
CA VAL A 19 10.73 -5.56 2.57
C VAL A 19 9.63 -5.13 1.61
N SER A 20 9.64 -5.60 0.36
CA SER A 20 8.59 -5.32 -0.62
C SER A 20 7.23 -5.80 -0.11
N LEU A 21 7.12 -7.06 0.34
CA LEU A 21 5.87 -7.59 0.89
C LEU A 21 5.37 -6.78 2.08
N ILE A 22 6.27 -6.32 2.96
CA ILE A 22 5.92 -5.48 4.10
C ILE A 22 5.42 -4.11 3.62
N VAL A 23 6.13 -3.45 2.71
CA VAL A 23 5.76 -2.12 2.20
C VAL A 23 4.43 -2.18 1.43
N PHE A 24 4.25 -3.15 0.54
CA PHE A 24 3.00 -3.33 -0.20
C PHE A 24 1.85 -3.78 0.72
N GLY A 25 2.12 -4.66 1.68
CA GLY A 25 1.16 -5.07 2.70
C GLY A 25 0.70 -3.88 3.53
N LEU A 26 1.64 -3.09 4.07
CA LEU A 26 1.34 -1.87 4.81
C LEU A 26 0.72 -0.78 3.93
N GLY A 27 1.01 -0.72 2.62
CA GLY A 27 0.33 0.19 1.71
C GLY A 27 -1.12 -0.22 1.43
N THR A 28 -1.41 -1.52 1.44
CA THR A 28 -2.77 -2.06 1.20
C THR A 28 -3.63 -2.03 2.46
N TYR A 29 -3.03 -2.35 3.62
CA TYR A 29 -3.71 -2.37 4.93
C TYR A 29 -3.46 -1.11 5.76
N GLY A 30 -2.70 -0.16 5.22
CA GLY A 30 -2.37 1.07 5.91
C GLY A 30 -3.62 1.92 6.15
N PRO A 31 -3.70 2.61 7.27
CA PRO A 31 -4.80 3.54 7.54
C PRO A 31 -4.67 4.73 6.59
N GLY A 32 -5.39 4.66 5.48
CA GLY A 32 -5.52 5.71 4.50
C GLY A 32 -6.82 5.46 3.75
N ASP A 33 -7.75 6.40 3.84
CA ASP A 33 -9.01 6.26 3.12
C ASP A 33 -8.69 6.19 1.61
N PRO A 34 -9.08 5.12 0.89
CA PRO A 34 -8.77 4.99 -0.53
C PRO A 34 -9.28 6.21 -1.32
N VAL A 35 -10.33 6.88 -0.84
CA VAL A 35 -10.88 8.09 -1.43
C VAL A 35 -9.94 9.29 -1.23
N GLU A 36 -9.31 9.41 -0.06
CA GLU A 36 -8.31 10.45 0.22
C GLU A 36 -7.04 10.23 -0.59
N VAL A 37 -6.57 8.98 -0.70
CA VAL A 37 -5.39 8.64 -1.52
C VAL A 37 -5.67 8.87 -3.02
N GLN A 38 -6.89 8.57 -3.48
CA GLN A 38 -7.27 8.74 -4.89
C GLN A 38 -7.48 10.21 -5.29
N LEU A 39 -8.00 11.05 -4.38
CA LEU A 39 -8.14 12.49 -4.63
C LEU A 39 -6.82 13.25 -4.44
N GLY A 40 -5.92 12.72 -3.61
CA GLY A 40 -4.58 13.24 -3.39
C GLY A 40 -4.60 14.74 -3.05
N ASN A 41 -3.85 15.55 -3.79
CA ASN A 41 -3.72 16.99 -3.54
C ASN A 41 -4.96 17.82 -4.01
N ASN A 42 -5.94 17.19 -4.67
CA ASN A 42 -7.20 17.80 -5.11
C ASN A 42 -8.38 17.29 -4.27
N TYR A 43 -8.14 17.07 -2.98
CA TYR A 43 -9.16 16.65 -2.05
C TYR A 43 -10.23 17.74 -1.90
N ASP A 44 -11.35 17.55 -2.60
CA ASP A 44 -12.59 18.30 -2.42
C ASP A 44 -13.58 17.40 -1.68
N GLU A 45 -13.98 17.80 -0.48
CA GLU A 45 -14.88 17.04 0.39
C GLU A 45 -16.19 16.65 -0.33
N LYS A 46 -16.70 17.53 -1.21
CA LYS A 46 -17.92 17.24 -2.00
C LYS A 46 -17.71 16.12 -3.01
N THR A 47 -16.54 16.08 -3.63
CA THR A 47 -16.17 15.02 -4.58
C THR A 47 -15.86 13.72 -3.84
N ALA A 48 -15.20 13.79 -2.67
CA ALA A 48 -14.96 12.65 -1.80
C ALA A 48 -16.26 11.98 -1.32
N GLN A 49 -17.24 12.76 -0.86
CA GLN A 49 -18.54 12.24 -0.43
C GLN A 49 -19.31 11.58 -1.57
N ARG A 50 -19.34 12.17 -2.77
CA ARG A 50 -19.96 11.51 -3.94
C ARG A 50 -19.31 10.18 -4.29
N ILE A 51 -17.99 10.09 -4.15
CA ILE A 51 -17.24 8.86 -4.43
C ILE A 51 -17.54 7.80 -3.35
N ARG A 52 -17.62 8.20 -2.08
CA ARG A 52 -18.03 7.32 -0.96
C ARG A 52 -19.45 6.78 -1.16
N ASP A 53 -20.40 7.66 -1.51
CA ASP A 53 -21.79 7.28 -1.79
C ASP A 53 -21.90 6.33 -2.99
N LYS A 54 -21.17 6.60 -4.08
CA LYS A 54 -21.16 5.72 -5.26
C LYS A 54 -20.52 4.36 -5.01
N MET A 55 -19.54 4.29 -4.11
CA MET A 55 -18.90 3.02 -3.74
C MET A 55 -19.67 2.27 -2.65
N GLY A 56 -20.81 2.78 -2.17
CA GLY A 56 -21.59 2.14 -1.11
C GLY A 56 -20.86 2.11 0.24
N LEU A 57 -19.83 2.95 0.43
CA LEU A 57 -19.04 3.02 1.66
C LEU A 57 -19.82 3.61 2.85
N ASN A 58 -20.99 4.21 2.57
CA ASN A 58 -21.94 4.72 3.56
C ASN A 58 -23.12 3.77 3.82
N ASP A 59 -23.22 2.65 3.10
CA ASP A 59 -24.28 1.67 3.37
C ASP A 59 -23.90 0.86 4.62
N PRO A 60 -24.78 0.82 5.65
CA PRO A 60 -24.53 0.01 6.83
C PRO A 60 -24.50 -1.48 6.45
N PHE A 61 -23.57 -2.23 7.08
CA PHE A 61 -23.47 -3.69 6.96
C PHE A 61 -24.76 -4.41 7.35
#